data_AF-A0A6P1DXP1-F1
#
_entry.id   AF-A0A6P1DXP1-F1
#
_cell.length_a   1.000
_cell.length_b   1.000
_cell.length_c   1.000
_cell.angle_alpha   90.00
_cell.angle_beta   90.00
_cell.angle_gamma   90.00
#
_symmetry.space_group_name_H-M   'P 1'
#
loop_
_entity.id
_entity.type
_entity.pdbx_description
1 polymer ?
#
loop_
_entity_poly.entity_id
_entity_poly.type
_entity_poly.pdbx_seq_one_letter_code
_entity_poly.pdbx_strand_id
1 'polypeptide(L)'
;MSDEQETLFEFPCRYPIKAMGRADSGLETLVVEIVERHAPGIDETAVSVQPSSGGKWISVTVVIEAQSKPQLDAIYRDLSAHELIAWAL
;
A
#
# COMPACT_ATOMS: atom_id res chain seq x y z
N MET A 1 -32.25 5.24 -6.44
CA MET A 1 -31.11 4.82 -7.28
C MET A 1 -30.10 4.23 -6.31
N SER A 2 -30.01 2.91 -6.29
CA SER A 2 -29.23 2.11 -5.34
C SER A 2 -27.74 2.40 -5.46
N ASP A 3 -27.10 2.68 -4.32
CA ASP A 3 -25.67 2.39 -4.13
C ASP A 3 -25.55 1.43 -2.94
N GLU A 4 -26.11 0.23 -3.13
CA GLU A 4 -26.01 -0.89 -2.20
C GLU A 4 -24.64 -1.58 -2.36
N GLN A 5 -23.57 -0.83 -2.09
CA GLN A 5 -22.24 -1.38 -1.80
C GLN A 5 -21.62 -0.74 -0.53
N GLU A 6 -22.45 -0.32 0.43
CA GLU A 6 -22.07 -0.02 1.83
C GLU A 6 -21.85 -1.30 2.67
N THR A 7 -21.29 -2.35 2.08
CA THR A 7 -21.10 -3.62 2.80
C THR A 7 -19.84 -3.58 3.68
N LEU A 8 -20.05 -3.41 4.99
CA LEU A 8 -19.26 -3.96 6.11
C LEU A 8 -17.73 -3.75 6.08
N PHE A 9 -17.27 -2.51 6.15
CA PHE A 9 -15.94 -2.24 6.71
C PHE A 9 -16.11 -1.43 8.00
N GLU A 10 -15.79 -2.05 9.14
CA GLU A 10 -15.74 -1.36 10.44
C GLU A 10 -14.42 -0.58 10.53
N PHE A 11 -14.42 0.67 10.06
CA PHE A 11 -13.26 1.54 10.22
C PHE A 11 -13.17 2.07 11.67
N PRO A 12 -11.97 2.20 12.25
CA PRO A 12 -10.66 1.93 11.65
C PRO A 12 -10.33 0.43 11.56
N CYS A 13 -9.77 0.00 10.44
CA CYS A 13 -9.35 -1.38 10.19
C CYS A 13 -7.89 -1.42 9.74
N ARG A 14 -7.14 -2.44 10.18
CA ARG A 14 -5.78 -2.66 9.67
C ARG A 14 -5.83 -3.36 8.33
N TYR A 15 -5.31 -2.72 7.29
CA TYR A 15 -5.29 -3.25 5.94
C TYR A 15 -3.84 -3.37 5.42
N PRO A 16 -3.39 -4.57 5.02
CA PRO A 16 -2.09 -4.75 4.39
C PRO A 16 -2.13 -4.31 2.94
N ILE A 17 -1.34 -3.31 2.59
CA ILE A 17 -1.10 -2.85 1.22
C ILE A 17 0.18 -3.48 0.72
N LYS A 18 0.11 -4.22 -0.37
CA LYS A 18 1.26 -4.90 -0.98
C LYS A 18 1.61 -4.25 -2.30
N ALA A 19 2.83 -3.74 -2.41
CA ALA A 19 3.42 -3.23 -3.64
C ALA A 19 4.55 -4.15 -4.11
N MET A 20 4.61 -4.40 -5.42
CA MET A 20 5.72 -5.10 -6.06
C MET A 20 6.38 -4.20 -7.09
N GLY A 21 7.72 -4.21 -7.08
CA GLY A 21 8.53 -3.40 -7.96
C GLY A 21 9.97 -3.91 -8.01
N ARG A 22 10.83 -3.18 -8.71
CA ARG A 22 12.24 -3.58 -8.90
C ARG A 22 13.06 -3.34 -7.64
N ALA A 23 13.94 -4.29 -7.29
CA ALA A 23 14.75 -4.28 -6.07
C ALA A 23 15.61 -3.00 -5.91
N ASP A 24 16.28 -2.56 -6.96
CA ASP A 24 17.20 -1.40 -6.95
C ASP A 24 16.51 -0.03 -6.97
N SER A 25 15.19 0.06 -6.78
CA SER A 25 14.45 1.31 -7.03
C SER A 25 14.16 2.13 -5.77
N GLY A 26 14.50 1.63 -4.58
CA GLY A 26 14.09 2.27 -3.33
C GLY A 26 12.58 2.19 -3.09
N LEU A 27 11.95 1.08 -3.49
CA LEU A 27 10.49 0.90 -3.41
C LEU A 27 9.97 1.02 -1.98
N GLU A 28 10.72 0.56 -0.99
CA GLU A 28 10.38 0.68 0.43
C GLU A 28 10.10 2.13 0.82
N THR A 29 11.09 3.01 0.61
CA THR A 29 11.00 4.44 0.94
C THR A 29 9.83 5.10 0.21
N LEU A 30 9.64 4.77 -1.07
CA LEU A 30 8.55 5.31 -1.88
C LEU A 30 7.16 4.93 -1.34
N VAL A 31 6.98 3.65 -1.01
CA VAL A 31 5.70 3.14 -0.49
C VAL A 31 5.44 3.75 0.88
N VAL A 32 6.45 3.84 1.75
CA VAL A 32 6.33 4.48 3.05
C VAL A 32 5.92 5.94 2.94
N GLU A 33 6.58 6.74 2.09
CA GLU A 33 6.24 8.16 1.90
C GLU A 33 4.80 8.36 1.40
N ILE A 34 4.36 7.56 0.43
CA ILE A 34 2.98 7.63 -0.08
C ILE A 34 2.00 7.28 1.03
N VAL A 35 2.22 6.15 1.69
CA VAL A 35 1.32 5.66 2.71
C VAL A 35 1.25 6.66 3.88
N GLU A 36 2.37 7.23 4.30
CA GLU A 36 2.45 8.14 5.45
C GLU A 36 1.69 9.44 5.17
N ARG A 37 1.72 9.91 3.92
CA ARG A 37 0.94 11.07 3.46
C ARG A 37 -0.58 10.84 3.62
N HIS A 38 -1.05 9.62 3.40
CA HIS A 38 -2.47 9.28 3.47
C HIS A 38 -2.90 8.76 4.84
N ALA A 39 -2.02 8.09 5.56
CA ALA A 39 -2.26 7.44 6.85
C ALA A 39 -1.08 7.77 7.80
N PRO A 40 -1.07 8.98 8.40
CA PRO A 40 -0.03 9.34 9.35
C PRO A 40 -0.07 8.44 10.57
N GLY A 41 1.09 8.01 11.05
CA GLY A 41 1.22 7.08 12.19
C GLY A 41 1.35 5.61 11.81
N ILE A 42 1.66 5.30 10.54
CA ILE A 42 2.25 4.00 10.22
C ILE A 42 3.61 3.87 10.92
N ASP A 43 3.77 2.80 11.66
CA ASP A 43 5.06 2.38 12.19
C ASP A 43 5.96 1.87 11.05
N GLU A 44 7.25 2.20 11.09
CA GLU A 44 8.24 1.60 10.19
C GLU A 44 8.27 0.07 10.32
N THR A 45 7.89 -0.45 11.49
CA THR A 45 7.75 -1.90 11.73
C THR A 45 6.56 -2.54 11.00
N ALA A 46 5.61 -1.73 10.52
CA ALA A 46 4.48 -2.19 9.71
C ALA A 46 4.88 -2.46 8.25
N VAL A 47 6.11 -2.11 7.87
CA VAL A 47 6.67 -2.27 6.53
C VAL A 47 7.53 -3.55 6.51
N SER A 48 7.23 -4.42 5.57
CA SER A 48 7.98 -5.66 5.35
C SER A 48 8.40 -5.76 3.89
N VAL A 49 9.71 -5.80 3.66
CA VAL A 49 10.28 -5.97 2.32
C VAL A 49 10.78 -7.40 2.18
N GLN A 50 10.32 -8.07 1.13
CA GLN A 50 10.68 -9.43 0.81
C GLN A 50 11.24 -9.49 -0.61
N PRO A 51 12.49 -9.94 -0.80
CA PRO A 51 13.04 -10.17 -2.13
C PRO A 51 12.33 -11.35 -2.79
N SER A 52 12.00 -11.21 -4.07
CA SER A 52 11.52 -12.34 -4.87
C SER A 52 12.66 -13.28 -5.20
N SER A 53 12.31 -14.55 -5.48
CA SER A 53 13.25 -15.64 -5.76
C SER A 53 14.26 -15.37 -6.89
N GLY A 54 14.01 -14.37 -7.75
CA GLY A 54 14.90 -13.99 -8.85
C GLY A 54 15.79 -12.77 -8.58
N GLY A 55 15.73 -12.14 -7.40
CA GLY A 55 16.55 -10.97 -7.03
C GLY A 55 16.23 -9.67 -7.79
N LYS A 56 15.51 -9.73 -8.91
CA LYS A 56 15.11 -8.57 -9.74
C LYS A 56 13.94 -7.77 -9.14
N TRP A 57 13.11 -8.42 -8.33
CA TRP A 57 11.87 -7.86 -7.81
C TRP A 57 11.83 -7.96 -6.28
N ILE A 58 11.20 -6.98 -5.65
CA ILE A 58 10.89 -6.96 -4.22
C ILE A 58 9.39 -6.77 -4.04
N SER A 59 8.84 -7.43 -3.03
CA SER A 59 7.50 -7.17 -2.50
C SER A 59 7.64 -6.35 -1.22
N VAL A 60 7.03 -5.18 -1.19
CA VAL A 60 6.89 -4.35 0.00
C VAL A 60 5.46 -4.51 0.49
N THR A 61 5.26 -4.88 1.74
CA THR A 61 3.95 -5.00 2.38
C THR A 61 3.90 -3.99 3.51
N VAL A 62 2.92 -3.08 3.50
CA VAL A 62 2.74 -2.05 4.52
C VAL A 62 1.38 -2.21 5.14
N VAL A 63 1.32 -2.42 6.45
CA VAL A 63 0.05 -2.51 7.19
C VAL A 63 -0.37 -1.12 7.64
N ILE A 64 -1.51 -0.65 7.14
CA ILE A 64 -2.02 0.68 7.45
C ILE A 64 -3.29 0.60 8.29
N GLU A 65 -3.60 1.66 9.03
CA GLU A 65 -4.92 1.84 9.61
C GLU A 65 -5.82 2.58 8.61
N ALA A 66 -6.59 1.82 7.84
CA ALA A 66 -7.60 2.37 6.95
C ALA A 66 -8.71 2.97 7.80
N GLN A 67 -8.97 4.26 7.62
CA GLN A 67 -10.10 4.98 8.21
C GLN A 67 -11.29 5.05 7.25
N SER A 68 -11.05 4.86 5.95
CA SER A 68 -12.10 4.85 4.95
C SER A 68 -11.66 4.15 3.65
N LYS A 69 -12.63 3.66 2.87
CA LYS A 69 -12.40 3.10 1.53
C LYS A 69 -11.73 4.08 0.54
N PRO A 70 -12.13 5.36 0.44
CA PRO A 70 -11.46 6.32 -0.44
C PRO A 70 -10.01 6.60 -0.06
N GLN A 71 -9.64 6.50 1.22
CA GLN A 71 -8.23 6.62 1.64
C GLN A 71 -7.38 5.49 1.04
N LEU A 72 -7.87 4.25 1.10
CA LEU A 72 -7.20 3.10 0.47
C LEU A 72 -7.08 3.29 -1.05
N ASP A 73 -8.17 3.67 -1.72
CA ASP A 73 -8.16 3.89 -3.18
C ASP A 73 -7.15 4.97 -3.59
N ALA A 74 -7.05 6.05 -2.81
CA ALA A 74 -6.06 7.09 -3.04
C ALA A 74 -4.62 6.56 -2.94
N ILE A 75 -4.33 5.74 -1.93
CA ILE A 75 -3.01 5.11 -1.77
C ILE A 75 -2.71 4.18 -2.95
N TYR A 76 -3.63 3.29 -3.32
CA TYR A 76 -3.44 2.39 -4.47
C TYR A 76 -3.22 3.16 -5.77
N ARG A 77 -3.96 4.26 -5.96
CA ARG A 77 -3.81 5.09 -7.14
C ARG A 77 -2.44 5.74 -7.20
N ASP A 78 -1.98 6.36 -6.11
CA ASP A 78 -0.67 7.01 -6.04
C ASP A 78 0.48 6.00 -6.22
N LEU A 79 0.35 4.83 -5.58
CA LEU A 79 1.26 3.70 -5.76
C LEU A 79 1.30 3.24 -7.22
N SER A 80 0.16 2.95 -7.84
CA SER A 80 0.11 2.49 -9.24
C SER A 80 0.52 3.56 -10.25
N ALA A 81 0.43 4.85 -9.88
CA ALA A 81 0.86 5.96 -10.72
C ALA A 81 2.39 6.08 -10.80
N HIS A 82 3.13 5.42 -9.90
CA HIS A 82 4.58 5.40 -9.94
C HIS A 82 5.13 4.32 -10.88
N GLU A 83 6.01 4.73 -11.78
CA GLU A 83 6.67 3.87 -12.78
C GLU A 83 7.50 2.73 -12.16
N LEU A 84 7.87 2.87 -10.89
CA LEU A 84 8.63 1.87 -10.14
C LEU A 84 7.77 0.71 -9.63
N ILE A 85 6.44 0.89 -9.57
CA ILE A 85 5.47 -0.10 -9.10
C ILE A 85 4.92 -0.86 -10.30
N ALA A 86 5.23 -2.14 -10.35
CA ALA A 86 4.69 -3.02 -11.38
C ALA A 86 3.29 -3.54 -11.01
N TRP A 87 3.01 -3.67 -9.72
CA TRP A 87 1.74 -4.19 -9.22
C TRP A 87 1.49 -3.76 -7.76
N ALA A 88 0.24 -3.43 -7.43
CA ALA A 88 -0.20 -3.15 -6.06
C ALA A 88 -1.54 -3.88 -5.78
N LEU A 89 -1.69 -4.43 -4.58
CA LEU A 89 -2.88 -5.14 -4.07
C LEU A 89 -3.11 -4.89 -2.60
#